data_AF-A0AAE9N6B1-F1
#
_entry.id   AF-A0AAE9N6B1-F1
#
_cell.length_a   1.000
_cell.length_b   1.000
_cell.length_c   1.000
_cell.angle_alpha   90.00
_cell.angle_beta   90.00
_cell.angle_gamma   90.00
#
_symmetry.space_group_name_H-M   'P 1'
#
loop_
_entity.id
_entity.type
_entity.pdbx_description
1 polymer ?
#
loop_
_entity_poly.entity_id
_entity_poly.type
_entity_poly.pdbx_seq_one_letter_code
_entity_poly.pdbx_strand_id
1 'polypeptide(L)'
;MDFEDLVTALEPPPNRAGKSDGAHEHHLYEGAVMVAYAMHLLRTQGARDVRVHPDGEHGKQFDFAGWLGRRAFTKVSGVGSTAYGGVYRNPAGQTITVNPKSGLGDVVANIGDHVISAECKGGIINARHPGQLSRLYRGLCETVGLLMATPSQGRQVAVVPLTDGTLRLAERLAPRCALAGIEIALVGSRGEVLEVKAREAAKQAAERNDT
;
A
#
# COMPACT_ATOMS: atom_id res chain seq x y z
N MET A 1 -6.46 10.56 -9.39
CA MET A 1 -6.15 11.74 -8.53
C MET A 1 -4.66 11.75 -8.40
N ASP A 2 -4.06 12.93 -8.48
CA ASP A 2 -2.62 13.06 -8.59
C ASP A 2 -2.02 13.57 -7.28
N PHE A 3 -1.55 12.66 -6.42
CA PHE A 3 -0.77 13.02 -5.24
C PHE A 3 0.69 13.22 -5.64
N GLU A 4 1.16 14.47 -5.68
CA GLU A 4 2.51 14.82 -6.13
C GLU A 4 3.61 14.58 -5.07
N ASP A 5 3.24 14.29 -3.82
CA ASP A 5 4.13 14.24 -2.65
C ASP A 5 4.10 12.88 -1.90
N LEU A 6 3.66 11.81 -2.57
CA LEU A 6 3.78 10.44 -2.04
C LEU A 6 5.18 9.85 -2.22
N VAL A 7 5.84 10.21 -3.32
CA VAL A 7 7.16 9.70 -3.69
C VAL A 7 8.25 10.58 -3.12
N THR A 8 9.24 9.96 -2.48
CA THR A 8 10.48 10.63 -2.08
C THR A 8 11.57 10.33 -3.10
N ALA A 9 12.04 11.37 -3.81
CA ALA A 9 13.16 11.25 -4.74
C ALA A 9 14.49 11.34 -3.98
N LEU A 10 15.35 10.33 -4.10
CA LEU A 10 16.67 10.28 -3.45
C LEU A 10 17.77 9.98 -4.46
N GLU A 11 18.98 10.48 -4.23
CA GLU A 11 20.13 10.07 -5.02
C GLU A 11 20.39 8.56 -4.84
N PRO A 12 20.62 7.82 -5.93
CA PRO A 12 21.00 6.41 -5.81
C PRO A 12 22.36 6.30 -5.11
N PRO A 13 22.56 5.30 -4.22
CA PRO A 13 23.89 5.04 -3.70
C PRO A 13 24.83 4.59 -4.83
N PRO A 14 26.17 4.69 -4.65
CA PRO A 14 27.14 4.49 -5.73
C PRO A 14 26.98 3.18 -6.51
N ASN A 15 26.64 2.08 -5.83
CA ASN A 15 26.46 0.77 -6.45
C ASN A 15 25.16 0.62 -7.27
N ARG A 16 24.28 1.63 -7.26
CA ARG A 16 23.03 1.67 -8.04
C ARG A 16 22.90 2.92 -8.92
N ALA A 17 23.97 3.70 -9.06
CA ALA A 17 23.98 4.86 -9.96
C ALA A 17 23.57 4.47 -11.39
N GLY A 18 22.64 5.23 -11.97
CA GLY A 18 22.10 4.97 -13.31
C GLY A 18 21.25 3.70 -13.43
N LYS A 19 20.86 3.06 -12.31
CA LYS A 19 19.98 1.88 -12.28
C LYS A 19 18.54 2.20 -11.89
N SER A 20 18.12 3.41 -12.19
CA SER A 20 16.73 3.86 -12.10
C SER A 20 16.34 4.56 -13.40
N ASP A 21 15.04 4.73 -13.62
CA ASP A 21 14.53 5.58 -14.68
C ASP A 21 14.53 7.02 -14.19
N GLY A 22 15.47 7.82 -14.73
CA GLY A 22 15.80 9.16 -14.24
C GLY A 22 17.02 9.19 -13.32
N ALA A 23 17.34 10.38 -12.80
CA ALA A 23 18.53 10.62 -12.01
C ALA A 23 18.41 10.13 -10.54
N HIS A 24 17.18 10.07 -10.03
CA HIS A 24 16.89 9.74 -8.63
C HIS A 24 16.16 8.40 -8.51
N GLU A 25 16.34 7.71 -7.39
CA GLU A 25 15.46 6.63 -6.95
C GLU A 25 14.14 7.24 -6.45
N HIS A 26 13.02 6.71 -6.91
CA HIS A 26 11.68 7.12 -6.49
C HIS A 26 11.19 6.14 -5.42
N HIS A 27 11.32 6.54 -4.16
CA HIS A 27 10.92 5.75 -3.01
C HIS A 27 9.44 5.98 -2.72
N LEU A 28 8.63 4.94 -2.91
CA LEU A 28 7.28 4.88 -2.38
C LEU A 28 7.35 4.09 -1.07
N TYR A 29 7.61 4.80 0.03
CA TYR A 29 7.74 4.20 1.35
C TYR A 29 6.45 3.49 1.77
N GLU A 30 6.58 2.52 2.68
CA GLU A 30 5.42 1.74 3.12
C GLU A 30 4.35 2.62 3.76
N GLY A 31 4.74 3.61 4.57
CA GLY A 31 3.80 4.61 5.10
C GLY A 31 3.05 5.39 4.01
N ALA A 32 3.70 5.66 2.87
CA ALA A 32 3.07 6.30 1.72
C ALA A 32 2.03 5.37 1.05
N VAL A 33 2.36 4.08 0.91
CA VAL A 33 1.42 3.04 0.42
C VAL A 33 0.22 2.92 1.34
N MET A 34 0.44 2.88 2.66
CA MET A 34 -0.62 2.80 3.67
C MET A 34 -1.59 3.99 3.58
N VAL A 35 -1.09 5.23 3.54
CA VAL A 35 -1.99 6.41 3.45
C VAL A 35 -2.67 6.50 2.09
N ALA A 36 -2.02 6.12 0.99
CA ALA A 36 -2.65 6.07 -0.32
C ALA A 36 -3.82 5.08 -0.32
N TYR A 37 -3.63 3.89 0.25
CA TYR A 37 -4.67 2.89 0.36
C TYR A 37 -5.78 3.32 1.33
N ALA A 38 -5.45 3.93 2.47
CA ALA A 38 -6.44 4.50 3.38
C ALA A 38 -7.32 5.55 2.68
N MET A 39 -6.71 6.42 1.87
CA MET A 39 -7.46 7.41 1.08
C MET A 39 -8.34 6.76 0.00
N HIS A 40 -7.93 5.64 -0.59
CA HIS A 40 -8.78 4.84 -1.49
C HIS A 40 -10.02 4.32 -0.74
N LEU A 41 -9.84 3.69 0.42
CA LEU A 41 -10.96 3.17 1.21
C LEU A 41 -11.98 4.26 1.55
N LEU A 42 -11.51 5.43 1.98
CA LEU A 42 -12.37 6.57 2.33
C LEU A 42 -13.17 7.10 1.13
N ARG A 43 -12.61 7.06 -0.09
CA ARG A 43 -13.20 7.73 -1.25
C ARG A 43 -14.05 6.82 -2.11
N THR A 44 -13.65 5.56 -2.25
CA THR A 44 -14.23 4.64 -3.25
C THR A 44 -14.99 3.49 -2.60
N GLN A 45 -14.61 3.11 -1.37
CA GLN A 45 -15.21 1.96 -0.69
C GLN A 45 -16.24 2.36 0.38
N GLY A 46 -16.43 3.66 0.64
CA GLY A 46 -17.41 4.15 1.61
C GLY A 46 -16.97 4.08 3.07
N ALA A 47 -15.68 3.87 3.35
CA ALA A 47 -15.16 3.95 4.70
C ALA A 47 -15.35 5.37 5.29
N ARG A 48 -15.68 5.42 6.58
CA ARG A 48 -15.71 6.66 7.37
C ARG A 48 -14.50 6.78 8.28
N ASP A 49 -14.02 5.66 8.80
CA ASP A 49 -12.92 5.57 9.74
C ASP A 49 -11.91 4.52 9.26
N VAL A 50 -10.67 4.93 9.06
CA VAL A 50 -9.56 4.06 8.68
C VAL A 50 -8.48 4.13 9.74
N ARG A 51 -7.92 2.98 10.12
CA ARG A 51 -6.79 2.87 11.04
C ARG A 51 -5.55 2.49 10.24
N VAL A 52 -4.46 3.19 10.51
CA VAL A 52 -3.15 2.96 9.89
C VAL A 52 -2.18 2.62 11.02
N HIS A 53 -1.54 1.46 10.90
CA HIS A 53 -0.70 0.84 11.90
C HIS A 53 0.73 0.70 11.38
N PRO A 54 1.47 1.81 11.18
CA PRO A 54 2.84 1.71 10.72
C PRO A 54 3.68 1.07 11.81
N ASP A 55 4.64 0.22 11.44
CA ASP A 55 5.67 -0.18 12.38
C ASP A 55 6.56 1.02 12.77
N GLY A 56 7.39 0.84 13.80
CA GLY A 56 8.21 1.92 14.35
C GLY A 56 9.27 2.48 13.38
N GLU A 57 9.64 1.75 12.33
CA GLU A 57 10.62 2.17 11.32
C GLU A 57 9.92 2.89 10.17
N HIS A 58 8.86 2.31 9.62
CA HIS A 58 8.04 2.93 8.57
C HIS A 58 7.36 4.21 9.06
N GLY A 59 7.01 4.27 10.35
CA GLY A 59 6.51 5.47 11.02
C GLY A 59 7.44 6.68 10.95
N LYS A 60 8.75 6.46 10.83
CA LYS A 60 9.78 7.53 10.78
C LYS A 60 10.15 7.91 9.35
N GLN A 61 9.96 7.02 8.39
CA GLN A 61 10.35 7.22 6.99
C GLN A 61 9.35 8.09 6.21
N PHE A 62 8.13 8.29 6.74
CA PHE A 62 7.08 9.04 6.07
C PHE A 62 6.43 10.07 7.01
N ASP A 63 6.29 11.32 6.54
CA ASP A 63 5.65 12.40 7.29
C ASP A 63 4.11 12.28 7.21
N PHE A 64 3.54 11.38 8.01
CA PHE A 64 2.08 11.21 8.07
C PHE A 64 1.35 12.50 8.42
N ALA A 65 1.85 13.26 9.40
CA ALA A 65 1.17 14.43 9.92
C ALA A 65 1.11 15.55 8.88
N GLY A 66 2.24 15.88 8.26
CA GLY A 66 2.27 16.91 7.22
C GLY A 66 1.58 16.46 5.94
N TRP A 67 1.72 15.19 5.54
CA TRP A 67 1.06 14.68 4.33
C TRP A 67 -0.47 14.69 4.45
N LEU A 68 -1.01 14.27 5.59
CA LEU A 68 -2.45 14.34 5.89
C LEU A 68 -2.91 15.80 6.02
N GLY A 69 -2.12 16.66 6.67
CA GLY A 69 -2.41 18.09 6.80
C GLY A 69 -2.61 18.79 5.44
N ARG A 70 -1.75 18.49 4.45
CA ARG A 70 -1.90 18.99 3.07
C ARG A 70 -3.18 18.53 2.36
N ARG A 71 -3.91 17.57 2.94
CA ARG A 71 -5.19 17.03 2.44
C ARG A 71 -6.37 17.40 3.32
N ALA A 72 -6.24 18.49 4.08
CA ALA A 72 -7.25 19.01 5.00
C ALA A 72 -7.63 18.06 6.14
N PHE A 73 -6.80 17.07 6.44
CA PHE A 73 -6.95 16.28 7.66
C PHE A 73 -6.25 17.00 8.81
N THR A 74 -7.03 17.43 9.79
CA THR A 74 -6.50 18.07 11.01
C THR A 74 -6.34 17.03 12.10
N LYS A 75 -5.19 17.04 12.79
CA LYS A 75 -4.97 16.18 13.96
C LYS A 75 -5.83 16.69 15.12
N VAL A 76 -6.86 15.94 15.50
CA VAL A 76 -7.82 16.33 16.55
C VAL A 76 -7.50 15.72 17.91
N SER A 77 -6.70 14.65 17.96
CA SER A 77 -6.17 14.08 19.20
C SER A 77 -4.84 13.37 18.96
N GLY A 78 -4.00 13.31 19.99
CA GLY A 78 -2.79 12.49 20.02
C GLY A 78 -3.09 11.05 20.46
N VAL A 79 -2.35 10.09 19.92
CA VAL A 79 -2.43 8.67 20.30
C VAL A 79 -1.01 8.10 20.41
N GLY A 80 -0.71 7.40 21.51
CA GLY A 80 0.63 6.84 21.73
C GLY A 80 1.70 7.89 22.06
N SER A 81 2.96 7.53 21.88
CA SER A 81 4.13 8.37 22.20
C SER A 81 4.78 9.04 20.99
N THR A 82 4.35 8.70 19.77
CA THR A 82 4.96 9.24 18.55
C THR A 82 4.33 10.57 18.14
N ALA A 83 5.13 11.47 17.58
CA ALA A 83 4.63 12.78 17.12
C ALA A 83 3.54 12.64 16.03
N TYR A 84 3.65 11.63 15.17
CA TYR A 84 2.67 11.34 14.13
C TYR A 84 1.43 10.59 14.65
N GLY A 85 1.49 9.96 15.83
CA GLY A 85 0.39 9.17 16.37
C GLY A 85 -0.80 10.04 16.75
N GLY A 86 -1.98 9.76 16.18
CA GLY A 86 -3.17 10.57 16.42
C GLY A 86 -4.37 10.22 15.57
N VAL A 87 -5.49 10.86 15.90
CA VAL A 87 -6.71 10.85 15.08
C VAL A 87 -6.71 12.11 14.22
N TYR A 88 -6.81 11.92 12.92
CA TYR A 88 -6.86 12.96 11.92
C TYR A 88 -8.25 13.00 11.30
N ARG A 89 -8.87 14.18 11.23
CA ARG A 89 -10.24 14.35 10.73
C ARG A 89 -10.29 15.39 9.62
N ASN A 90 -11.01 15.10 8.54
CA ASN A 90 -11.28 16.04 7.46
C ASN A 90 -12.64 16.76 7.64
N PRO A 91 -12.94 17.82 6.85
CA PRO A 91 -14.20 18.55 6.94
C PRO A 91 -15.45 17.70 6.63
N ALA A 92 -15.30 16.60 5.88
CA ALA A 92 -16.38 15.66 5.58
C ALA A 92 -16.67 14.69 6.77
N GLY A 93 -15.96 14.86 7.89
CA GLY A 93 -16.10 14.04 9.10
C GLY A 93 -15.41 12.68 9.02
N GLN A 94 -14.68 12.38 7.94
CA GLN A 94 -13.92 11.13 7.83
C GLN A 94 -12.69 11.19 8.72
N THR A 95 -12.29 10.02 9.26
CA THR A 95 -11.13 9.92 10.13
C THR A 95 -10.08 8.94 9.61
N ILE A 96 -8.81 9.30 9.84
CA ILE A 96 -7.66 8.41 9.75
C ILE A 96 -7.01 8.39 11.12
N THR A 97 -6.96 7.24 11.77
CA THR A 97 -6.23 7.05 13.02
C THR A 97 -4.88 6.43 12.71
N VAL A 98 -3.80 7.17 12.92
CA VAL A 98 -2.43 6.64 12.79
C VAL A 98 -1.94 6.26 14.17
N ASN A 99 -1.71 4.97 14.40
CA ASN A 99 -1.21 4.47 15.68
C ASN A 99 -0.46 3.15 15.49
N PRO A 100 0.85 3.05 15.79
CA PRO A 100 1.59 1.80 15.71
C PRO A 100 0.96 0.72 16.60
N LYS A 101 0.45 -0.35 15.99
CA LYS A 101 -0.06 -1.52 16.72
C LYS A 101 0.11 -2.79 15.89
N SER A 102 0.90 -3.72 16.42
CA SER A 102 1.16 -5.00 15.76
C SER A 102 -0.07 -5.91 15.74
N GLY A 103 -0.17 -6.76 14.72
CA GLY A 103 -1.11 -7.88 14.65
C GLY A 103 -2.54 -7.53 14.22
N LEU A 104 -2.78 -6.35 13.63
CA LEU A 104 -4.10 -5.95 13.14
C LEU A 104 -4.19 -5.83 11.60
N GLY A 105 -3.04 -5.83 10.93
CA GLY A 105 -2.87 -5.35 9.55
C GLY A 105 -2.43 -3.88 9.53
N ASP A 106 -1.65 -3.52 8.52
CA ASP A 106 -1.13 -2.17 8.35
C ASP A 106 -2.21 -1.11 8.11
N VAL A 107 -3.28 -1.47 7.39
CA VAL A 107 -4.43 -0.58 7.16
C VAL A 107 -5.73 -1.34 7.40
N VAL A 108 -6.59 -0.80 8.28
CA VAL A 108 -7.84 -1.47 8.67
C VAL A 108 -9.00 -0.50 8.62
N ALA A 109 -10.12 -0.92 8.02
CA ALA A 109 -11.35 -0.12 7.98
C ALA A 109 -12.58 -1.00 8.23
N ASN A 110 -13.60 -0.42 8.84
CA ASN A 110 -14.92 -1.03 8.95
C ASN A 110 -15.85 -0.38 7.91
N ILE A 111 -16.49 -1.17 7.07
CA ILE A 111 -17.41 -0.72 6.03
C ILE A 111 -18.69 -1.54 6.14
N GLY A 112 -19.73 -0.93 6.71
CA GLY A 112 -20.93 -1.67 7.13
C GLY A 112 -20.56 -2.76 8.13
N ASP A 113 -21.00 -3.99 7.84
CA ASP A 113 -20.74 -5.17 8.70
C ASP A 113 -19.44 -5.91 8.35
N HIS A 114 -18.62 -5.35 7.46
CA HIS A 114 -17.39 -5.98 6.99
C HIS A 114 -16.14 -5.22 7.43
N VAL A 115 -15.14 -5.99 7.85
CA VAL A 115 -13.79 -5.48 8.09
C VAL A 115 -12.96 -5.66 6.81
N ILE A 116 -12.22 -4.63 6.43
CA ILE A 116 -11.14 -4.71 5.47
C ILE A 116 -9.84 -4.58 6.27
N SER A 117 -8.92 -5.54 6.08
CA SER A 117 -7.56 -5.50 6.61
C SER A 117 -6.58 -5.66 5.46
N ALA A 118 -5.59 -4.79 5.41
CA ALA A 118 -4.58 -4.77 4.37
C ALA A 118 -3.18 -4.82 4.99
N GLU A 119 -2.32 -5.62 4.36
CA GLU A 119 -0.89 -5.63 4.61
C GLU A 119 -0.20 -4.88 3.47
N CYS A 120 0.75 -4.01 3.81
CA CYS A 120 1.36 -3.07 2.89
C CYS A 120 2.85 -3.34 2.73
N LYS A 121 3.38 -3.10 1.53
CA LYS A 121 4.83 -2.99 1.32
C LYS A 121 5.18 -1.76 0.52
N GLY A 122 6.27 -1.08 0.91
CA GLY A 122 6.90 -0.03 0.11
C GLY A 122 7.93 -0.55 -0.89
N GLY A 123 8.52 0.36 -1.67
CA GLY A 123 9.65 0.03 -2.56
C GLY A 123 10.06 1.18 -3.49
N ILE A 124 11.08 0.90 -4.32
CA ILE A 124 11.61 1.86 -5.29
C ILE A 124 10.97 1.60 -6.65
N ILE A 125 10.06 2.47 -7.07
CA ILE A 125 9.11 2.18 -8.15
C ILE A 125 9.70 2.37 -9.55
N ASN A 126 10.78 3.13 -9.69
CA ASN A 126 11.47 3.38 -10.95
C ASN A 126 12.80 2.60 -11.06
N ALA A 127 13.00 1.55 -10.25
CA ALA A 127 14.26 0.82 -10.22
C ALA A 127 14.42 -0.12 -11.43
N ARG A 128 15.61 -0.11 -12.04
CA ARG A 128 16.11 -1.12 -12.99
C ARG A 128 17.14 -2.06 -12.36
N HIS A 129 17.62 -1.75 -11.15
CA HIS A 129 18.57 -2.60 -10.43
C HIS A 129 17.95 -3.96 -10.07
N PRO A 130 18.55 -5.11 -10.46
CA PRO A 130 17.97 -6.44 -10.23
C PRO A 130 17.63 -6.73 -8.76
N GLY A 131 18.47 -6.28 -7.83
CA GLY A 131 18.23 -6.44 -6.39
C GLY A 131 17.03 -5.65 -5.88
N GLN A 132 16.70 -4.50 -6.47
CA GLN A 132 15.52 -3.71 -6.05
C GLN A 132 14.26 -4.27 -6.68
N LEU A 133 14.34 -4.70 -7.94
CA LEU A 133 13.26 -5.46 -8.59
C LEU A 133 12.92 -6.72 -7.78
N SER A 134 13.93 -7.51 -7.37
CA SER A 134 13.73 -8.69 -6.53
C SER A 134 13.06 -8.36 -5.18
N ARG A 135 13.38 -7.22 -4.57
CA ARG A 135 12.73 -6.77 -3.33
C ARG A 135 11.26 -6.42 -3.52
N LEU A 136 10.89 -5.77 -4.62
CA LEU A 136 9.47 -5.51 -4.95
C LEU A 136 8.68 -6.82 -5.10
N TYR A 137 9.25 -7.79 -5.84
CA TYR A 137 8.62 -9.11 -6.01
C TYR A 137 8.46 -9.84 -4.67
N ARG A 138 9.52 -9.83 -3.86
CA ARG A 138 9.51 -10.44 -2.53
C ARG A 138 8.49 -9.79 -1.62
N GLY A 139 8.38 -8.45 -1.66
CA GLY A 139 7.41 -7.70 -0.89
C GLY A 139 5.98 -8.17 -1.11
N LEU A 140 5.57 -8.39 -2.37
CA LEU A 140 4.25 -8.95 -2.66
C LEU A 140 4.08 -10.38 -2.11
N CYS A 141 5.07 -11.24 -2.30
CA CYS A 141 5.01 -12.61 -1.79
C CYS A 141 4.96 -12.66 -0.25
N GLU A 142 5.73 -11.81 0.44
CA GLU A 142 5.74 -11.69 1.90
C GLU A 142 4.38 -11.21 2.42
N THR A 143 3.81 -10.18 1.79
CA THR A 143 2.50 -9.63 2.13
C THR A 143 1.40 -10.69 2.00
N VAL A 144 1.38 -11.41 0.88
CA VAL A 144 0.45 -12.53 0.66
C VAL A 144 0.68 -13.65 1.69
N GLY A 145 1.92 -14.05 1.92
CA GLY A 145 2.25 -15.11 2.88
C GLY A 145 1.82 -14.78 4.31
N LEU A 146 1.97 -13.52 4.74
CA LEU A 146 1.53 -13.04 6.04
C LEU A 146 0.00 -13.10 6.17
N LEU A 147 -0.71 -12.66 5.13
CA LEU A 147 -2.18 -12.75 5.08
C LEU A 147 -2.67 -14.19 5.11
N MET A 148 -2.00 -15.12 4.41
CA MET A 148 -2.33 -16.54 4.45
C MET A 148 -2.14 -17.16 5.84
N ALA A 149 -1.17 -16.67 6.62
CA ALA A 149 -0.92 -17.15 7.98
C ALA A 149 -1.86 -16.51 9.03
N THR A 150 -2.58 -15.45 8.67
CA THR A 150 -3.40 -14.67 9.60
C THR A 150 -4.87 -15.03 9.43
N PRO A 151 -5.60 -15.44 10.49
CA PRO A 151 -7.02 -15.72 10.41
C PRO A 151 -7.81 -14.53 9.83
N SER A 152 -8.58 -14.79 8.77
CA SER A 152 -9.40 -13.76 8.15
C SER A 152 -10.51 -13.30 9.11
N GLN A 153 -10.58 -11.99 9.32
CA GLN A 153 -11.69 -11.32 10.02
C GLN A 153 -12.63 -10.60 9.03
N GLY A 154 -12.43 -10.79 7.72
CA GLY A 154 -13.10 -10.06 6.65
C GLY A 154 -12.31 -10.06 5.35
N ARG A 155 -12.42 -9.00 4.53
CA ARG A 155 -11.63 -8.86 3.30
C ARG A 155 -10.17 -8.62 3.66
N GLN A 156 -9.28 -9.45 3.11
CA GLN A 156 -7.83 -9.32 3.24
C GLN A 156 -7.22 -8.84 1.94
N VAL A 157 -6.34 -7.84 2.00
CA VAL A 157 -5.76 -7.23 0.80
C VAL A 157 -4.25 -7.09 0.91
N ALA A 158 -3.51 -7.66 -0.04
CA ALA A 158 -2.08 -7.38 -0.18
C ALA A 158 -1.88 -6.11 -1.01
N VAL A 159 -1.20 -5.10 -0.46
CA VAL A 159 -1.05 -3.79 -1.08
C VAL A 159 0.43 -3.47 -1.31
N VAL A 160 0.83 -3.32 -2.56
CA VAL A 160 2.24 -3.06 -2.94
C VAL A 160 2.35 -1.97 -4.00
N PRO A 161 3.54 -1.44 -4.32
CA PRO A 161 3.67 -0.41 -5.33
C PRO A 161 3.33 -0.94 -6.73
N LEU A 162 2.72 -0.10 -7.56
CA LEU A 162 2.44 -0.37 -8.97
C LEU A 162 3.71 -0.16 -9.80
N THR A 163 4.21 -1.26 -10.35
CA THR A 163 5.26 -1.32 -11.37
C THR A 163 4.88 -2.42 -12.35
N ASP A 164 5.45 -2.43 -13.56
CA ASP A 164 5.21 -3.52 -14.52
C ASP A 164 5.56 -4.90 -13.94
N GLY A 165 6.58 -4.97 -13.09
CA GLY A 165 7.02 -6.20 -12.45
C GLY A 165 6.01 -6.71 -11.41
N THR A 166 5.55 -5.82 -10.52
CA THR A 166 4.57 -6.15 -9.49
C THR A 166 3.19 -6.44 -10.08
N LEU A 167 2.79 -5.75 -11.15
CA LEU A 167 1.55 -6.03 -11.88
C LEU A 167 1.55 -7.45 -12.47
N ARG A 168 2.57 -7.82 -13.25
CA ARG A 168 2.67 -9.17 -13.81
C ARG A 168 2.68 -10.26 -12.73
N LEU A 169 3.34 -10.00 -11.60
CA LEU A 169 3.34 -10.94 -10.48
C LEU A 169 1.96 -11.04 -9.84
N ALA A 170 1.30 -9.90 -9.59
CA ALA A 170 -0.02 -9.84 -9.00
C ALA A 170 -1.06 -10.56 -9.86
N GLU A 171 -1.08 -10.33 -11.17
CA GLU A 171 -1.97 -11.04 -12.10
C GLU A 171 -1.78 -12.56 -12.03
N ARG A 172 -0.52 -13.02 -11.97
CA ARG A 172 -0.20 -14.45 -11.85
C ARG A 172 -0.62 -15.04 -10.49
N LEU A 173 -0.54 -14.25 -9.41
CA LEU A 173 -0.90 -14.69 -8.06
C LEU A 173 -2.40 -14.58 -7.75
N ALA A 174 -3.10 -13.66 -8.42
CA ALA A 174 -4.50 -13.31 -8.12
C ALA A 174 -5.44 -14.54 -8.08
N PRO A 175 -5.38 -15.53 -8.99
CA PRO A 175 -6.23 -16.71 -8.90
C PRO A 175 -6.01 -17.52 -7.63
N ARG A 176 -4.76 -17.67 -7.18
CA ARG A 176 -4.42 -18.43 -5.96
C ARG A 176 -4.77 -17.65 -4.70
N CYS A 177 -4.54 -16.34 -4.71
CA CYS A 177 -4.90 -15.47 -3.59
C CYS A 177 -6.42 -15.44 -3.40
N ALA A 178 -7.19 -15.38 -4.49
CA ALA A 178 -8.65 -15.40 -4.44
C ALA A 178 -9.21 -16.68 -3.79
N LEU A 179 -8.60 -17.85 -4.03
CA LEU A 179 -8.97 -19.11 -3.36
C LEU A 179 -8.72 -19.07 -1.84
N ALA A 180 -7.76 -18.26 -1.40
CA ALA A 180 -7.47 -18.00 0.01
C ALA A 180 -8.26 -16.80 0.58
N GLY A 181 -9.15 -16.17 -0.20
CA GLY A 181 -9.88 -14.97 0.22
C GLY A 181 -9.03 -13.69 0.29
N ILE A 182 -7.88 -13.68 -0.38
CA ILE A 182 -6.93 -12.56 -0.42
C ILE A 182 -7.03 -11.83 -1.76
N GLU A 183 -7.28 -10.52 -1.68
CA GLU A 183 -7.24 -9.60 -2.82
C GLU A 183 -5.84 -8.97 -2.96
N ILE A 184 -5.53 -8.43 -4.14
CA ILE A 184 -4.28 -7.71 -4.38
C ILE A 184 -4.60 -6.32 -4.93
N ALA A 185 -3.98 -5.29 -4.37
CA ALA A 185 -4.07 -3.92 -4.86
C ALA A 185 -2.67 -3.33 -5.10
N LEU A 186 -2.54 -2.50 -6.13
CA LEU A 186 -1.30 -1.87 -6.53
C LEU A 186 -1.42 -0.35 -6.41
N VAL A 187 -0.48 0.28 -5.73
CA VAL A 187 -0.47 1.74 -5.49
C VAL A 187 0.55 2.41 -6.39
N GLY A 188 0.11 3.29 -7.27
CA GLY A 188 1.03 4.05 -8.12
C GLY A 188 1.59 5.30 -7.46
N SER A 189 2.47 6.01 -8.18
CA SER A 189 3.25 7.14 -7.65
C SER A 189 2.37 8.30 -7.20
N ARG A 190 1.15 8.36 -7.72
CA ARG A 190 0.19 9.43 -7.48
C ARG A 190 -0.98 8.97 -6.59
N GLY A 191 -0.85 7.77 -6.01
CA GLY A 191 -1.81 7.11 -5.13
C GLY A 191 -3.10 6.68 -5.80
N GLU A 192 -3.06 6.50 -7.12
CA GLU A 192 -3.95 5.60 -7.82
C GLU A 192 -3.86 4.19 -7.23
N VAL A 193 -5.00 3.53 -7.06
CA VAL A 193 -5.08 2.17 -6.57
C VAL A 193 -5.72 1.31 -7.65
N LEU A 194 -4.97 0.32 -8.13
CA LEU A 194 -5.42 -0.68 -9.08
C LEU A 194 -5.71 -1.99 -8.33
N GLU A 195 -6.99 -2.37 -8.24
CA GLU A 195 -7.39 -3.68 -7.71
C GLU A 195 -7.25 -4.75 -8.79
N VAL A 196 -6.44 -5.77 -8.53
CA VAL A 196 -6.14 -6.82 -9.51
C VAL A 196 -7.22 -7.90 -9.43
N LYS A 197 -8.08 -7.96 -10.46
CA LYS A 197 -9.19 -8.92 -10.50
C LYS A 197 -8.75 -10.28 -11.06
N ALA A 198 -9.13 -11.36 -10.39
CA ALA A 198 -8.89 -12.73 -10.84
C ALA A 198 -9.53 -13.06 -12.22
N ARG A 199 -10.59 -12.34 -12.62
CA ARG A 199 -11.34 -12.60 -13.87
C ARG A 199 -10.61 -12.18 -15.15
N GLU A 200 -9.67 -11.23 -15.11
CA GLU A 200 -8.86 -10.86 -16.29
C GLU A 200 -7.60 -11.73 -16.41
N ALA A 201 -7.02 -12.13 -15.28
CA ALA A 201 -5.86 -13.03 -15.23
C ALA A 201 -6.14 -14.41 -15.82
N ALA A 202 -7.36 -14.95 -15.62
CA ALA A 202 -7.77 -16.24 -16.18
C ALA A 202 -7.93 -16.19 -17.72
N LYS A 203 -8.37 -15.06 -18.29
CA LYS A 203 -8.47 -14.87 -19.75
C LYS A 203 -7.09 -14.76 -20.39
N GLN A 204 -6.20 -13.95 -19.82
CA GLN A 204 -4.84 -13.79 -20.36
C GLN A 204 -3.97 -15.05 -20.23
N ALA A 205 -4.19 -15.86 -19.18
CA ALA A 205 -3.50 -17.14 -19.01
C ALA A 205 -4.00 -18.22 -19.99
N ALA A 206 -5.29 -18.20 -20.36
CA ALA A 206 -5.83 -19.08 -21.39
C ALA A 206 -5.28 -18.74 -22.78
N GLU A 207 -5.22 -17.44 -23.13
CA GLU A 207 -4.72 -16.98 -24.44
C GLU A 207 -3.21 -17.24 -24.66
N ARG A 208 -2.41 -17.34 -23.59
CA ARG A 208 -0.96 -17.64 -23.67
C ARG A 208 -0.61 -19.12 -23.76
N ASN A 209 -1.55 -20.02 -23.46
CA ASN A 209 -1.33 -21.46 -23.59
C ASN A 209 -1.80 -22.01 -24.94
N ASP A 210 -2.44 -21.18 -25.77
CA ASP A 210 -2.91 -21.49 -27.13
C ASP A 210 -1.99 -20.94 -28.24
N THR A 211 -0.76 -20.52 -27.91
CA THR A 211 0.32 -20.12 -28.86
C THR A 211 1.62 -20.85 -28.57
#